data_AF-A0A0K2RSH5-F1
#
_entry.id   AF-A0A0K2RSH5-F1
#
_cell.length_a   1.000
_cell.length_b   1.000
_cell.length_c   1.000
_cell.angle_alpha   90.00
_cell.angle_beta   90.00
_cell.angle_gamma   90.00
#
_symmetry.space_group_name_H-M   'P 1'
#
loop_
_entity.id
_entity.type
_entity.pdbx_description
1 polymer ?
#
loop_
_entity_poly.entity_id
_entity_poly.type
_entity_poly.pdbx_seq_one_letter_code
_entity_poly.pdbx_strand_id
1 'polypeptide(L)'
;MAARKQRRPFAERFRDGSAVRPLPGAVERTVEIADELAFQLRAARPKLPKLDVPAGHSLITWLRQLVEEGVRDKYPDADERVHRRIEQELAVIEAKNFPGYFLIVHDIVQFARSRGILCQGRGSAANSAVCYALGITAVDSIFYNLPFERFLSSLREEEPDIDVDFDSDRREEVIQYVYRKYGRFNAAQVANVISYRPKNAVRDIAKALGYSQGQQDAWSKRLDHWGDLSDGKTNNIPAPSWTLLTRYWASPGTWASTPAAWSSPNGLSARWYPSNAPGWKTARSCNGTRTIASGWAWSSSTFLAWACSPPCSTPLI
;
A
#
# COMPACT_ATOMS: atom_id res chain seq x y z
N MET A 1 55.45 -16.62 -32.35
CA MET A 1 54.71 -16.45 -31.08
C MET A 1 53.77 -15.26 -31.21
N ALA A 2 52.47 -15.50 -31.42
CA ALA A 2 51.48 -14.42 -31.48
C ALA A 2 51.10 -14.00 -30.04
N ALA A 3 51.32 -12.73 -29.71
CA ALA A 3 50.99 -12.16 -28.41
C ALA A 3 49.48 -12.28 -28.15
N ARG A 4 49.11 -13.06 -27.12
CA ARG A 4 47.73 -13.20 -26.65
C ARG A 4 47.32 -11.87 -26.01
N LYS A 5 46.70 -11.00 -26.81
CA LYS A 5 46.19 -9.68 -26.37
C LYS A 5 45.22 -9.90 -25.20
N GLN A 6 45.64 -9.54 -23.99
CA GLN A 6 44.81 -9.55 -22.79
C GLN A 6 43.51 -8.78 -23.08
N ARG A 7 42.39 -9.48 -23.13
CA ARG A 7 41.08 -8.84 -23.31
C ARG A 7 40.70 -8.21 -21.97
N ARG A 8 40.40 -6.90 -21.99
CA ARG A 8 39.89 -6.18 -20.81
C ARG A 8 38.62 -6.85 -20.28
N PRO A 9 38.36 -6.79 -18.96
CA PRO A 9 37.15 -7.31 -18.34
C PRO A 9 35.88 -6.74 -19.00
N PHE A 10 34.85 -7.57 -19.17
CA PHE A 10 33.59 -7.21 -19.83
C PHE A 10 32.93 -5.93 -19.27
N ALA A 11 33.06 -5.69 -17.96
CA ALA A 11 32.51 -4.53 -17.27
C ALA A 11 33.17 -3.19 -17.66
N GLU A 12 34.46 -3.17 -18.03
CA GLU A 12 35.14 -1.95 -18.51
C GLU A 12 34.71 -1.60 -19.93
N ARG A 13 34.51 -2.62 -20.76
CA ARG A 13 34.07 -2.52 -22.16
C ARG A 13 32.68 -1.91 -22.31
N PHE A 14 31.78 -2.13 -21.35
CA PHE A 14 30.42 -1.57 -21.39
C PHE A 14 30.38 -0.09 -20.98
N ARG A 15 31.31 0.36 -20.12
CA ARG A 15 31.35 1.75 -19.62
C ARG A 15 31.85 2.76 -20.66
N ASP A 16 32.72 2.35 -21.57
CA ASP A 16 33.27 3.23 -22.62
C ASP A 16 32.56 3.07 -23.97
N GLY A 17 31.48 2.28 -24.04
CA GLY A 17 30.73 1.98 -25.26
C GLY A 17 31.45 1.05 -26.25
N SER A 18 32.66 0.57 -25.96
CA SER A 18 33.46 -0.24 -26.89
C SER A 18 33.09 -1.73 -26.95
N ALA A 19 32.28 -2.25 -26.01
CA ALA A 19 31.75 -3.61 -26.06
C ALA A 19 30.63 -3.79 -27.08
N VAL A 20 29.89 -2.71 -27.33
CA VAL A 20 28.76 -2.73 -28.25
C VAL A 20 29.33 -2.32 -29.60
N ARG A 21 29.32 -3.23 -30.57
CA ARG A 21 29.58 -2.85 -31.96
C ARG A 21 28.59 -1.72 -32.26
N PRO A 22 29.03 -0.50 -32.62
CA PRO A 22 28.10 0.60 -32.84
C PRO A 22 27.14 0.15 -33.92
N LEU A 23 25.90 -0.09 -33.51
CA LEU A 23 24.78 -0.44 -34.36
C LEU A 23 24.08 0.88 -34.63
N PRO A 24 24.31 1.52 -35.80
CA PRO A 24 23.66 2.77 -36.12
C PRO A 24 22.15 2.58 -36.04
N GLY A 25 21.43 3.52 -35.43
CA GLY A 25 19.98 3.42 -35.25
C GLY A 25 19.54 2.68 -33.98
N ALA A 26 20.44 2.06 -33.21
CA ALA A 26 20.05 1.27 -32.04
C ALA A 26 19.44 2.13 -30.92
N VAL A 27 19.93 3.35 -30.70
CA VAL A 27 19.39 4.27 -29.68
C VAL A 27 18.07 4.87 -30.17
N GLU A 28 18.01 5.27 -31.44
CA GLU A 28 16.83 5.83 -32.10
C GLU A 28 15.67 4.84 -32.07
N ARG A 29 15.94 3.55 -32.33
CA ARG A 29 14.94 2.48 -32.27
C ARG A 29 14.39 2.27 -30.85
N THR A 30 15.12 2.62 -29.79
CA THR A 30 14.57 2.56 -28.41
C THR A 30 13.46 3.59 -28.18
N VAL A 31 13.52 4.74 -28.84
CA VAL A 31 12.50 5.80 -28.72
C VAL A 31 11.22 5.36 -29.41
N GLU A 32 11.33 4.83 -30.63
CA GLU A 32 10.17 4.29 -31.38
C GLU A 32 9.45 3.19 -30.58
N ILE A 33 10.20 2.26 -29.98
CA ILE A 33 9.62 1.21 -29.12
C ILE A 33 9.02 1.81 -27.83
N ALA A 34 9.67 2.80 -27.22
CA ALA A 34 9.16 3.45 -26.02
C ALA A 34 7.82 4.17 -26.28
N ASP A 35 7.68 4.81 -27.44
CA ASP A 35 6.44 5.47 -27.87
C ASP A 35 5.33 4.44 -28.14
N GLU A 36 5.65 3.32 -28.80
CA GLU A 36 4.69 2.22 -29.02
C GLU A 36 4.21 1.55 -27.71
N LEU A 37 5.09 1.47 -26.70
CA LEU A 37 4.80 0.85 -25.40
C LEU A 37 4.25 1.83 -24.36
N ALA A 38 4.12 3.12 -24.69
CA ALA A 38 3.65 4.12 -23.74
C ALA A 38 2.15 3.92 -23.42
N PHE A 39 1.82 3.71 -22.15
CA PHE A 39 0.45 3.62 -21.69
C PHE A 39 0.22 4.41 -20.39
N GLN A 40 -0.99 4.95 -20.24
CA GLN A 40 -1.37 5.70 -19.03
C GLN A 40 -1.92 4.74 -17.96
N LEU A 41 -1.11 4.43 -16.95
CA LEU A 41 -1.50 3.54 -15.84
C LEU A 41 -2.74 4.06 -15.06
N ARG A 42 -2.95 5.38 -14.97
CA ARG A 42 -4.11 5.96 -14.26
C ARG A 42 -5.46 5.69 -14.93
N ALA A 43 -5.49 5.27 -16.20
CA ALA A 43 -6.71 4.87 -16.87
C ALA A 43 -7.27 3.53 -16.35
N ALA A 44 -6.46 2.76 -15.61
CA ALA A 44 -6.87 1.49 -15.00
C ALA A 44 -7.43 1.68 -13.58
N ARG A 45 -8.44 2.55 -13.41
CA ARG A 45 -9.24 2.60 -12.16
C ARG A 45 -10.43 1.64 -12.29
N PRO A 46 -10.35 0.43 -11.71
CA PRO A 46 -11.46 -0.50 -11.76
C PRO A 46 -12.66 0.05 -10.99
N LYS A 47 -13.86 -0.23 -11.51
CA LYS A 47 -15.11 0.07 -10.80
C LYS A 47 -15.27 -0.92 -9.63
N LEU A 48 -16.07 -0.53 -8.65
CA LEU A 48 -16.49 -1.45 -7.60
C LEU A 48 -17.13 -2.71 -8.20
N PRO A 49 -17.00 -3.87 -7.52
CA PRO A 49 -17.63 -5.12 -7.95
C PRO A 49 -19.13 -4.93 -8.15
N LYS A 50 -19.70 -5.64 -9.11
CA LYS A 50 -21.15 -5.72 -9.22
C LYS A 50 -21.69 -6.46 -8.00
N LEU A 51 -22.62 -5.84 -7.30
CA LEU A 51 -23.25 -6.42 -6.12
C LEU A 51 -24.69 -6.78 -6.46
N ASP A 52 -25.06 -8.01 -6.12
CA ASP A 52 -26.44 -8.44 -6.18
C ASP A 52 -27.16 -7.93 -4.93
N VAL A 53 -28.22 -7.17 -5.15
CA VAL A 53 -29.16 -6.72 -4.11
C VAL A 53 -30.53 -7.36 -4.34
N PRO A 54 -31.36 -7.51 -3.30
CA PRO A 54 -32.70 -8.07 -3.45
C PRO A 54 -33.53 -7.33 -4.50
N ALA A 55 -34.44 -8.06 -5.16
CA ALA A 55 -35.28 -7.51 -6.20
C ALA A 55 -36.08 -6.29 -5.71
N GLY A 56 -36.10 -5.21 -6.50
CA GLY A 56 -36.75 -3.95 -6.14
C GLY A 56 -35.88 -2.96 -5.36
N HIS A 57 -34.64 -3.35 -4.98
CA HIS A 57 -33.70 -2.44 -4.32
C HIS A 57 -32.60 -1.95 -5.26
N SER A 58 -32.13 -0.73 -4.99
CA SER A 58 -30.83 -0.21 -5.44
C SER A 58 -29.80 -0.40 -4.33
N LEU A 59 -28.52 -0.14 -4.61
CA LEU A 59 -27.47 -0.23 -3.59
C LEU A 59 -27.76 0.67 -2.39
N ILE A 60 -28.25 1.89 -2.63
CA ILE A 60 -28.55 2.83 -1.55
C ILE A 60 -29.83 2.45 -0.79
N THR A 61 -30.89 2.01 -1.47
CA THR A 61 -32.11 1.62 -0.76
C THR A 61 -31.91 0.35 0.06
N TRP A 62 -31.09 -0.58 -0.42
CA TRP A 62 -30.70 -1.75 0.36
C TRP A 62 -29.81 -1.40 1.56
N LEU A 63 -28.85 -0.47 1.37
CA LEU A 63 -28.04 0.02 2.49
C LEU A 63 -28.90 0.67 3.57
N ARG A 64 -29.87 1.51 3.18
CA ARG A 64 -30.81 2.16 4.11
C ARG A 64 -31.62 1.14 4.92
N GLN A 65 -32.13 0.09 4.26
CA GLN A 65 -32.84 -1.00 4.92
C GLN A 65 -31.98 -1.70 5.99
N LEU A 66 -30.74 -2.06 5.65
CA LEU A 66 -29.82 -2.70 6.60
C LEU A 66 -29.44 -1.79 7.76
N VAL A 67 -29.27 -0.49 7.50
CA VAL A 67 -29.00 0.49 8.54
C VAL A 67 -30.21 0.63 9.47
N GLU A 68 -31.43 0.64 8.95
CA GLU A 68 -32.65 0.70 9.77
C GLU A 68 -32.81 -0.54 10.66
N GLU A 69 -32.50 -1.73 10.13
CA GLU A 69 -32.40 -2.97 10.92
C GLU A 69 -31.35 -2.85 12.03
N GLY A 70 -30.16 -2.35 11.70
CA GLY A 70 -29.09 -2.09 12.66
C GLY A 70 -29.44 -1.06 13.73
N VAL A 71 -30.18 -0.01 13.36
CA VAL A 71 -30.64 1.03 14.30
C VAL A 71 -31.61 0.44 15.32
N ARG A 72 -32.55 -0.41 14.89
CA ARG A 72 -33.48 -1.08 15.81
C ARG A 72 -32.76 -1.96 16.84
N ASP A 73 -31.64 -2.57 16.47
CA ASP A 73 -30.82 -3.38 17.38
C ASP A 73 -29.91 -2.52 18.29
N LYS A 74 -29.23 -1.51 17.72
CA LYS A 74 -28.19 -0.73 18.42
C LYS A 74 -28.71 0.49 19.16
N TYR A 75 -29.84 1.05 18.76
CA TYR A 75 -30.47 2.23 19.33
C TYR A 75 -31.96 1.94 19.65
N PRO A 76 -32.26 1.17 20.70
CA PRO A 76 -33.64 0.84 21.08
C PRO A 76 -34.51 2.08 21.35
N ASP A 77 -33.89 3.14 21.87
CA ASP A 77 -34.51 4.43 22.18
C ASP A 77 -34.02 5.54 21.24
N ALA A 78 -33.84 5.22 19.94
CA ALA A 78 -33.35 6.19 18.96
C ALA A 78 -34.19 7.47 18.97
N ASP A 79 -33.53 8.60 19.24
CA ASP A 79 -34.15 9.92 19.21
C ASP A 79 -33.94 10.60 17.85
N GLU A 80 -34.54 11.78 17.69
CA GLU A 80 -34.39 12.59 16.48
C GLU A 80 -32.91 12.91 16.16
N ARG A 81 -32.05 13.00 17.18
CA ARG A 81 -30.62 13.24 16.98
C ARG A 81 -29.96 12.04 16.30
N VAL A 82 -30.28 10.81 16.70
CA VAL A 82 -29.79 9.58 16.08
C VAL A 82 -30.24 9.51 14.62
N HIS A 83 -31.54 9.62 14.36
CA HIS A 83 -32.09 9.54 13.01
C HIS A 83 -31.51 10.61 12.08
N ARG A 84 -31.44 11.86 12.54
CA ARG A 84 -30.86 12.95 11.77
C ARG A 84 -29.39 12.71 11.43
N ARG A 85 -28.60 12.21 12.39
CA ARG A 85 -27.17 11.94 12.14
C ARG A 85 -26.99 10.83 11.12
N ILE A 86 -27.75 9.74 11.23
CA ILE A 86 -27.69 8.63 10.29
C ILE A 86 -28.10 9.06 8.88
N GLU A 87 -29.17 9.85 8.76
CA GLU A 87 -29.60 10.38 7.46
C GLU A 87 -28.54 11.29 6.82
N GLN A 88 -27.89 12.16 7.60
CA GLN A 88 -26.79 12.99 7.12
C GLN A 88 -25.63 12.15 6.57
N GLU A 89 -25.24 11.08 7.26
CA GLU A 89 -24.19 10.18 6.79
C GLU A 89 -24.60 9.43 5.51
N LEU A 90 -25.83 8.90 5.47
CA LEU A 90 -26.38 8.19 4.30
C LEU A 90 -26.46 9.10 3.07
N ALA A 91 -26.88 10.35 3.23
CA ALA A 91 -26.93 11.32 2.14
C ALA A 91 -25.54 11.61 1.55
N VAL A 92 -24.49 11.68 2.40
CA VAL A 92 -23.11 11.86 1.92
C VAL A 92 -22.60 10.60 1.21
N ILE A 93 -22.92 9.41 1.72
CA ILE A 93 -22.55 8.13 1.09
C ILE A 93 -23.20 7.99 -0.29
N GLU A 94 -24.47 8.38 -0.41
CA GLU A 94 -25.22 8.41 -1.66
C GLU A 94 -24.63 9.41 -2.66
N ALA A 95 -24.41 10.65 -2.23
CA ALA A 95 -23.84 11.71 -3.06
C ALA A 95 -22.45 11.36 -3.61
N LYS A 96 -21.66 10.60 -2.85
CA LYS A 96 -20.34 10.13 -3.27
C LYS A 96 -20.34 8.77 -3.99
N ASN A 97 -21.51 8.17 -4.21
CA ASN A 97 -21.66 6.88 -4.88
C ASN A 97 -20.84 5.75 -4.25
N PHE A 98 -20.79 5.70 -2.91
CA PHE A 98 -20.15 4.63 -2.14
C PHE A 98 -21.06 3.55 -1.51
N PRO A 99 -22.37 3.44 -1.77
CA PRO A 99 -23.19 2.47 -1.04
C PRO A 99 -22.72 1.01 -1.26
N GLY A 100 -22.21 0.70 -2.46
CA GLY A 100 -21.66 -0.63 -2.74
C GLY A 100 -20.46 -0.98 -1.86
N TYR A 101 -19.61 -0.01 -1.52
CA TYR A 101 -18.46 -0.25 -0.66
C TYR A 101 -18.90 -0.65 0.76
N PHE A 102 -19.87 0.07 1.33
CA PHE A 102 -20.43 -0.27 2.65
C PHE A 102 -21.11 -1.64 2.64
N LEU A 103 -21.84 -1.98 1.58
CA LEU A 103 -22.48 -3.28 1.44
C LEU A 103 -21.47 -4.43 1.38
N ILE A 104 -20.34 -4.26 0.68
CA ILE A 104 -19.26 -5.26 0.64
C ILE A 104 -18.69 -5.47 2.03
N VAL A 105 -18.34 -4.39 2.73
CA VAL A 105 -17.72 -4.49 4.05
C VAL A 105 -18.68 -5.09 5.06
N HIS A 106 -19.94 -4.63 5.08
CA HIS A 106 -21.00 -5.21 5.91
C HIS A 106 -21.14 -6.71 5.68
N ASP A 107 -21.16 -7.15 4.43
CA ASP A 107 -21.31 -8.56 4.08
C ASP A 107 -20.14 -9.43 4.57
N ILE A 108 -18.89 -8.96 4.42
CA ILE A 108 -17.71 -9.66 4.92
C ILE A 108 -17.72 -9.72 6.45
N VAL A 109 -18.10 -8.63 7.12
CA VAL A 109 -18.24 -8.57 8.58
C VAL A 109 -19.32 -9.53 9.07
N GLN A 110 -20.47 -9.57 8.41
CA GLN A 110 -21.56 -10.48 8.76
C GLN A 110 -21.16 -11.95 8.59
N PHE A 111 -20.42 -12.28 7.53
CA PHE A 111 -19.84 -13.60 7.38
C PHE A 111 -18.93 -13.95 8.56
N ALA A 112 -17.99 -13.06 8.92
CA ALA A 112 -17.07 -13.27 10.04
C ALA A 112 -17.84 -13.49 11.36
N ARG A 113 -18.81 -12.62 11.66
CA ARG A 113 -19.67 -12.72 12.85
C ARG A 113 -20.48 -14.02 12.90
N SER A 114 -21.07 -14.44 11.77
CA SER A 114 -21.83 -15.70 11.69
C SER A 114 -21.00 -16.95 12.00
N ARG A 115 -19.68 -16.86 11.84
CA ARG A 115 -18.71 -17.92 12.14
C ARG A 115 -18.01 -17.75 13.50
N GLY A 116 -18.40 -16.73 14.28
CA GLY A 116 -17.74 -16.38 15.53
C GLY A 116 -16.29 -15.94 15.34
N ILE A 117 -15.95 -15.39 14.18
CA ILE A 117 -14.62 -14.82 13.92
C ILE A 117 -14.62 -13.39 14.46
N LEU A 118 -13.66 -13.06 15.31
CA LEU A 118 -13.50 -11.71 15.82
C LEU A 118 -13.10 -10.79 14.67
N CYS A 119 -13.82 -9.68 14.52
CA CYS A 119 -13.50 -8.64 13.56
C CYS A 119 -13.77 -7.26 14.16
N GLN A 120 -12.96 -6.28 13.80
CA GLN A 120 -13.06 -4.91 14.32
C GLN A 120 -12.71 -3.90 13.23
N GLY A 121 -13.64 -2.96 12.98
CA GLY A 121 -13.35 -1.77 12.19
C GLY A 121 -12.29 -0.88 12.87
N ARG A 122 -11.30 -0.44 12.10
CA ARG A 122 -10.20 0.45 12.50
C ARG A 122 -10.27 1.81 11.81
N GLY A 123 -9.35 2.68 12.22
CA GLY A 123 -9.13 3.97 11.57
C GLY A 123 -10.30 4.92 11.77
N SER A 124 -10.59 5.69 10.72
CA SER A 124 -11.64 6.70 10.74
C SER A 124 -13.06 6.10 10.67
N ALA A 125 -13.22 4.82 10.31
CA ALA A 125 -14.52 4.15 10.25
C ALA A 125 -15.31 4.24 11.56
N ALA A 126 -14.62 4.27 12.71
CA ALA A 126 -15.24 4.45 14.03
C ALA A 126 -16.00 5.78 14.20
N ASN A 127 -15.78 6.76 13.33
CA ASN A 127 -16.50 8.04 13.35
C ASN A 127 -17.85 8.02 12.63
N SER A 128 -18.25 6.87 12.05
CA SER A 128 -19.53 6.72 11.33
C SER A 128 -20.57 5.97 12.15
N ALA A 129 -21.73 6.60 12.32
CA ALA A 129 -22.92 5.97 12.90
C ALA A 129 -23.47 4.86 12.00
N VAL A 130 -23.35 5.01 10.67
CA VAL A 130 -23.72 3.97 9.70
C VAL A 130 -22.84 2.72 9.89
N CYS A 131 -21.53 2.85 10.05
CA CYS A 131 -20.64 1.72 10.34
C CYS A 131 -21.00 1.01 11.65
N TYR A 132 -21.41 1.77 12.67
CA TYR A 132 -21.83 1.22 13.96
C TYR A 132 -23.16 0.46 13.85
N ALA A 133 -24.17 1.06 13.18
CA ALA A 133 -25.46 0.42 12.93
C ALA A 133 -25.31 -0.90 12.15
N LEU A 134 -24.44 -0.93 11.14
CA LEU A 134 -24.11 -2.13 10.37
C LEU A 134 -23.26 -3.16 11.13
N GLY A 135 -22.83 -2.85 12.36
CA GLY A 135 -21.98 -3.74 13.16
C GLY A 135 -20.54 -3.88 12.64
N ILE A 136 -20.09 -2.99 11.75
CA ILE A 136 -18.72 -2.93 11.25
C ILE A 136 -17.78 -2.42 12.34
N THR A 137 -18.20 -1.39 13.07
CA THR A 137 -17.47 -0.83 14.20
C THR A 137 -18.21 -1.13 15.51
N ALA A 138 -17.46 -1.27 16.59
CA ALA A 138 -18.01 -1.46 17.94
C ALA A 138 -18.23 -0.12 18.70
N VAL A 139 -17.86 1.02 18.10
CA VAL A 139 -17.86 2.34 18.75
C VAL A 139 -19.05 3.14 18.26
N ASP A 140 -19.88 3.61 19.20
CA ASP A 140 -20.99 4.52 18.91
C ASP A 140 -20.48 5.95 18.72
N SER A 141 -20.43 6.38 17.46
CA SER A 141 -19.97 7.72 17.10
C SER A 141 -20.88 8.84 17.61
N ILE A 142 -22.17 8.57 17.82
CA ILE A 142 -23.15 9.56 18.29
C ILE A 142 -22.98 9.81 19.79
N PHE A 143 -22.83 8.73 20.56
CA PHE A 143 -22.57 8.78 22.00
C PHE A 143 -21.27 9.53 22.32
N TYR A 144 -20.18 9.20 21.62
CA TYR A 144 -18.88 9.84 21.81
C TYR A 144 -18.71 11.17 21.05
N ASN A 145 -19.75 11.63 20.34
CA ASN A 145 -19.74 12.86 19.53
C ASN A 145 -18.55 12.94 18.55
N LEU A 146 -18.26 11.83 17.88
CA LEU A 146 -17.17 11.73 16.93
C LEU A 146 -17.56 12.38 15.58
N PRO A 147 -16.67 13.15 14.93
CA PRO A 147 -17.00 13.86 13.68
C PRO A 147 -16.90 12.94 12.46
N PHE A 148 -18.02 12.78 11.73
CA PHE A 148 -18.11 11.94 10.53
C PHE A 148 -17.21 12.44 9.39
N GLU A 149 -16.98 13.75 9.31
CA GLU A 149 -16.20 14.39 8.26
C GLU A 149 -14.72 13.97 8.28
N ARG A 150 -14.25 13.42 9.40
CA ARG A 150 -12.91 12.80 9.48
C ARG A 150 -12.83 11.48 8.74
N PHE A 151 -13.96 10.81 8.53
CA PHE A 151 -14.08 9.58 7.79
C PHE A 151 -14.45 9.85 6.34
N LEU A 152 -15.55 10.58 6.11
CA LEU A 152 -16.02 10.90 4.77
C LEU A 152 -16.48 12.35 4.70
N SER A 153 -15.74 13.18 3.97
CA SER A 153 -16.06 14.60 3.77
C SER A 153 -16.43 14.88 2.31
N SER A 154 -17.57 15.55 2.08
CA SER A 154 -17.98 16.02 0.75
C SER A 154 -16.97 16.97 0.10
N LEU A 155 -16.18 17.69 0.90
CA LEU A 155 -15.18 18.66 0.45
C LEU A 155 -13.84 18.03 0.03
N ARG A 156 -13.67 16.71 0.24
CA ARG A 156 -12.45 15.98 -0.09
C ARG A 156 -12.74 14.91 -1.13
N GLU A 157 -11.87 14.82 -2.14
CA GLU A 157 -11.80 13.70 -3.09
C GLU A 157 -11.05 12.49 -2.52
N GLU A 158 -10.93 12.37 -1.20
CA GLU A 158 -10.37 11.19 -0.54
C GLU A 158 -11.41 10.06 -0.58
N GLU A 159 -10.98 8.87 -1.06
CA GLU A 159 -11.77 7.64 -1.03
C GLU A 159 -11.94 7.16 0.42
N PRO A 160 -13.13 6.71 0.84
CA PRO A 160 -13.33 6.18 2.18
C PRO A 160 -12.49 4.93 2.38
N ASP A 161 -11.78 4.87 3.51
CA ASP A 161 -11.01 3.69 3.91
C ASP A 161 -11.68 3.07 5.15
N ILE A 162 -12.38 1.94 4.94
CA ILE A 162 -12.96 1.12 6.01
C ILE A 162 -12.03 -0.07 6.22
N ASP A 163 -11.02 0.15 7.06
CA ASP A 163 -10.15 -0.92 7.53
C ASP A 163 -10.92 -1.84 8.47
N VAL A 164 -10.97 -3.14 8.15
CA VAL A 164 -11.50 -4.17 9.05
C VAL A 164 -10.42 -5.20 9.31
N ASP A 165 -10.05 -5.35 10.57
CA ASP A 165 -9.18 -6.44 11.00
C ASP A 165 -9.98 -7.66 11.38
N PHE A 166 -9.40 -8.82 11.09
CA PHE A 166 -9.93 -10.13 11.44
C PHE A 166 -8.94 -10.88 12.32
N ASP A 167 -9.45 -11.80 13.14
CA ASP A 167 -8.65 -12.77 13.89
C ASP A 167 -7.58 -13.42 12.98
N SER A 168 -6.32 -13.34 13.40
CA SER A 168 -5.18 -13.80 12.61
C SER A 168 -5.27 -15.29 12.29
N ASP A 169 -5.77 -16.09 13.21
CA ASP A 169 -5.76 -17.55 13.08
C ASP A 169 -6.89 -18.04 12.17
N ARG A 170 -7.94 -17.22 12.02
CA ARG A 170 -9.14 -17.54 11.25
C ARG A 170 -9.34 -16.67 10.00
N ARG A 171 -8.42 -15.74 9.71
CA ARG A 171 -8.49 -14.85 8.53
C ARG A 171 -8.60 -15.61 7.21
N GLU A 172 -8.05 -16.82 7.13
CA GLU A 172 -8.12 -17.65 5.92
C GLU A 172 -9.57 -18.00 5.56
N GLU A 173 -10.45 -18.23 6.55
CA GLU A 173 -11.87 -18.51 6.29
C GLU A 173 -12.55 -17.33 5.57
N VAL A 174 -12.21 -16.10 5.98
CA VAL A 174 -12.71 -14.85 5.39
C VAL A 174 -12.14 -14.64 3.99
N ILE A 175 -10.84 -14.88 3.80
CA ILE A 175 -10.20 -14.82 2.47
C ILE A 175 -10.89 -15.78 1.50
N GLN A 176 -11.14 -17.02 1.93
CA GLN A 176 -11.82 -18.02 1.12
C GLN A 176 -13.29 -17.65 0.86
N TYR A 177 -13.96 -16.99 1.79
CA TYR A 177 -15.30 -16.44 1.56
C TYR A 177 -15.30 -15.39 0.45
N VAL A 178 -14.39 -14.41 0.52
CA VAL A 178 -14.25 -13.36 -0.51
C VAL A 178 -13.96 -13.99 -1.87
N TYR A 179 -13.06 -14.97 -1.95
CA TYR A 179 -12.76 -15.66 -3.20
C TYR A 179 -13.95 -16.44 -3.77
N ARG A 180 -14.73 -17.12 -2.92
CA ARG A 180 -15.94 -17.82 -3.37
C ARG A 180 -17.02 -16.86 -3.85
N LYS A 181 -17.22 -15.75 -3.15
CA LYS A 181 -18.28 -14.78 -3.44
C LYS A 181 -18.01 -13.98 -4.71
N TYR A 182 -16.79 -13.48 -4.86
CA TYR A 182 -16.45 -12.56 -5.93
C TYR A 182 -15.64 -13.20 -7.06
N GLY A 183 -15.14 -14.41 -6.85
CA GLY A 183 -14.35 -15.15 -7.83
C GLY A 183 -12.84 -14.92 -7.70
N ARG A 184 -12.08 -15.94 -8.06
CA ARG A 184 -10.62 -15.99 -7.90
C ARG A 184 -9.85 -14.89 -8.65
N PHE A 185 -10.43 -14.41 -9.75
CA PHE A 185 -9.83 -13.39 -10.63
C PHE A 185 -10.24 -11.96 -10.28
N ASN A 186 -11.22 -11.78 -9.40
CA ASN A 186 -11.70 -10.45 -9.01
C ASN A 186 -11.19 -10.04 -7.63
N ALA A 187 -10.71 -10.98 -6.81
CA ALA A 187 -10.08 -10.71 -5.53
C ALA A 187 -8.58 -11.05 -5.56
N ALA A 188 -7.78 -10.33 -4.80
CA ALA A 188 -6.35 -10.57 -4.66
C ALA A 188 -5.85 -10.23 -3.25
N GLN A 189 -4.77 -10.91 -2.84
CA GLN A 189 -4.00 -10.51 -1.67
C GLN A 189 -2.97 -9.47 -2.10
N VAL A 190 -2.78 -8.44 -1.27
CA VAL A 190 -1.72 -7.44 -1.49
C VAL A 190 -0.45 -7.90 -0.79
N ALA A 191 0.67 -7.83 -1.52
CA ALA A 191 1.98 -8.16 -0.98
C ALA A 191 2.55 -6.97 -0.20
N ASN A 192 3.17 -7.26 0.94
CA ASN A 192 4.01 -6.29 1.64
C ASN A 192 5.42 -6.28 1.02
N VAL A 193 5.97 -5.09 0.77
CA VAL A 193 7.32 -4.95 0.23
C VAL A 193 8.30 -4.76 1.39
N ILE A 194 9.12 -5.78 1.64
CA ILE A 194 10.18 -5.69 2.65
C ILE A 194 11.35 -4.95 2.03
N SER A 195 11.58 -3.72 2.49
CA SER A 195 12.74 -2.93 2.10
C SER A 195 13.93 -3.15 3.04
N TYR A 196 15.12 -2.96 2.50
CA TYR A 196 16.35 -3.14 3.22
C TYR A 196 16.57 -1.99 4.22
N ARG A 197 16.41 -2.27 5.51
CA ARG A 197 16.59 -1.28 6.59
C ARG A 197 18.05 -1.22 7.03
N PRO A 198 18.55 -0.09 7.59
CA PRO A 198 19.95 0.08 7.97
C PRO A 198 20.53 -1.06 8.81
N LYS A 199 19.75 -1.61 9.75
CA LYS A 199 20.20 -2.73 10.60
C LYS A 199 20.44 -4.01 9.82
N ASN A 200 19.57 -4.33 8.87
CA ASN A 200 19.74 -5.50 8.00
C ASN A 200 20.91 -5.26 7.05
N ALA A 201 21.06 -4.03 6.55
CA ALA A 201 22.20 -3.62 5.74
C ALA A 201 23.56 -3.85 6.38
N VAL A 202 23.72 -3.40 7.62
CA VAL A 202 24.97 -3.64 8.35
C VAL A 202 25.20 -5.12 8.60
N ARG A 203 24.16 -5.89 8.94
CA ARG A 203 24.30 -7.33 9.17
C ARG A 203 24.78 -8.07 7.92
N ASP A 204 24.13 -7.91 6.76
CA ASP A 204 24.53 -8.71 5.60
C ASP A 204 25.85 -8.22 4.99
N ILE A 205 26.18 -6.92 5.05
CA ILE A 205 27.51 -6.42 4.66
C ILE A 205 28.58 -7.03 5.57
N ALA A 206 28.36 -7.01 6.88
CA ALA A 206 29.30 -7.60 7.83
C ALA A 206 29.46 -9.11 7.63
N LYS A 207 28.37 -9.82 7.34
CA LYS A 207 28.41 -11.24 6.97
C LYS A 207 29.21 -11.47 5.69
N ALA A 208 28.97 -10.68 4.63
CA ALA A 208 29.67 -10.80 3.36
C ALA A 208 31.18 -10.54 3.47
N LEU A 209 31.58 -9.68 4.42
CA LEU A 209 32.98 -9.39 4.74
C LEU A 209 33.61 -10.40 5.70
N GLY A 210 32.89 -11.46 6.12
CA GLY A 210 33.42 -12.54 6.94
C GLY A 210 33.42 -12.27 8.45
N TYR A 211 32.69 -11.26 8.92
CA TYR A 211 32.60 -10.97 10.36
C TYR A 211 31.65 -11.94 11.08
N SER A 212 31.96 -12.24 12.34
CA SER A 212 31.16 -13.14 13.18
C SER A 212 29.77 -12.57 13.50
N GLN A 213 28.81 -13.45 13.82
CA GLN A 213 27.45 -13.05 14.19
C GLN A 213 27.42 -12.08 15.39
N GLY A 214 28.32 -12.27 16.37
CA GLY A 214 28.45 -11.36 17.52
C GLY A 214 28.86 -9.94 17.12
N GLN A 215 29.76 -9.80 16.14
CA GLN A 215 30.16 -8.50 15.60
C GLN A 215 29.01 -7.85 14.79
N GLN A 216 28.31 -8.64 13.98
CA GLN A 216 27.14 -8.19 13.22
C GLN A 216 26.04 -7.62 14.14
N ASP A 217 25.73 -8.33 15.23
CA ASP A 217 24.73 -7.90 16.21
C ASP A 217 25.18 -6.69 17.03
N ALA A 218 26.46 -6.63 17.42
CA ALA A 218 27.00 -5.47 18.11
C ALA A 218 26.91 -4.20 17.26
N TRP A 219 27.18 -4.27 15.96
CA TRP A 219 27.10 -3.11 15.07
C TRP A 219 25.66 -2.71 14.75
N SER A 220 24.79 -3.67 14.46
CA SER A 220 23.38 -3.38 14.16
C SER A 220 22.59 -2.82 15.35
N LYS A 221 22.95 -3.18 16.59
CA LYS A 221 22.35 -2.62 17.82
C LYS A 221 22.70 -1.15 18.05
N ARG A 222 23.84 -0.69 17.52
CA ARG A 222 24.30 0.71 17.64
C ARG A 222 23.62 1.66 16.67
N LEU A 223 22.92 1.15 15.66
CA LEU A 223 22.09 1.95 14.80
C LEU A 223 20.75 2.22 15.49
N ASP A 224 20.32 3.48 15.50
CA ASP A 224 18.96 3.83 15.91
C ASP A 224 17.95 3.33 14.86
N HIS A 225 16.76 3.00 15.33
CA HIS A 225 15.68 2.46 14.48
C HIS A 225 15.21 3.45 13.40
N TRP A 226 15.52 4.74 13.59
CA TRP A 226 15.09 5.88 12.77
C TRP A 226 16.25 6.79 12.33
N GLY A 227 17.50 6.45 12.69
CA GLY A 227 18.66 7.29 12.44
C GLY A 227 19.04 7.30 10.96
N ASP A 228 19.10 8.49 10.38
CA ASP A 228 19.79 8.72 9.13
C ASP A 228 21.27 8.35 9.31
N LEU A 229 21.85 7.65 8.32
CA LEU A 229 23.25 7.24 8.37
C LEU A 229 24.21 8.44 8.20
N SER A 230 23.66 9.65 8.04
CA SER A 230 24.36 10.92 7.88
C SER A 230 24.97 11.46 9.17
N ASP A 231 24.46 11.08 10.35
CA ASP A 231 25.09 11.41 11.62
C ASP A 231 26.26 10.44 11.83
N GLY A 232 27.47 10.90 11.50
CA GLY A 232 28.75 10.18 11.59
C GLY A 232 29.14 9.67 12.99
N LYS A 233 28.19 9.41 13.88
CA LYS A 233 28.36 8.73 15.17
C LYS A 233 28.30 7.20 14.99
N THR A 234 29.22 6.63 14.23
CA THR A 234 29.43 5.17 14.20
C THR A 234 30.91 4.85 14.41
N ASN A 235 31.47 5.34 15.53
CA ASN A 235 32.89 5.27 15.91
C ASN A 235 33.52 3.85 16.00
N ASN A 236 32.86 2.78 15.55
CA ASN A 236 33.38 1.41 15.62
C ASN A 236 32.78 0.43 14.59
N ILE A 237 32.21 0.93 13.48
CA ILE A 237 31.95 0.06 12.31
C ILE A 237 33.23 0.06 11.46
N PRO A 238 33.79 -1.09 11.07
CA PRO A 238 34.99 -1.14 10.24
C PRO A 238 34.83 -0.33 8.95
N ALA A 239 35.85 0.43 8.58
CA ALA A 239 35.85 1.30 7.42
C ALA A 239 35.40 0.62 6.10
N PRO A 240 35.76 -0.65 5.82
CA PRO A 240 35.25 -1.36 4.64
C PRO A 240 33.73 -1.54 4.66
N SER A 241 33.16 -1.89 5.82
CA SER A 241 31.73 -2.07 6.01
C SER A 241 30.97 -0.75 5.88
N TRP A 242 31.53 0.33 6.45
CA TRP A 242 30.95 1.67 6.34
C TRP A 242 30.99 2.21 4.91
N THR A 243 32.09 2.01 4.20
CA THR A 243 32.26 2.45 2.80
C THR A 243 31.28 1.76 1.86
N LEU A 244 31.02 0.47 2.07
CA LEU A 244 30.03 -0.27 1.27
C LEU A 244 28.60 0.16 1.62
N LEU A 245 28.33 0.40 2.90
CA LEU A 245 27.03 0.89 3.35
C LEU A 245 26.71 2.27 2.75
N THR A 246 27.62 3.24 2.85
CA THR A 246 27.40 4.58 2.27
C THR A 246 27.24 4.54 0.76
N ARG A 247 28.01 3.71 0.05
CA ARG A 247 27.83 3.51 -1.40
C ARG A 247 26.48 2.90 -1.74
N TYR A 248 26.01 1.91 -0.97
CA TYR A 248 24.70 1.31 -1.18
C TYR A 248 23.59 2.36 -0.99
N TRP A 249 23.67 3.15 0.08
CA TRP A 249 22.68 4.19 0.40
C TRP A 249 22.74 5.43 -0.51
N ALA A 250 23.88 5.70 -1.14
CA ALA A 250 24.04 6.77 -2.13
C ALA A 250 23.75 6.30 -3.58
N SER A 251 23.49 5.01 -3.81
CA SER A 251 23.26 4.48 -5.16
C SER A 251 21.84 4.82 -5.66
N PRO A 252 21.71 5.40 -6.87
CA PRO A 252 20.40 5.73 -7.45
C PRO A 252 19.57 4.45 -7.59
N GLY A 253 18.41 4.43 -6.93
CA GLY A 253 17.55 3.25 -6.81
C GLY A 253 17.29 2.81 -5.36
N THR A 254 18.07 3.29 -4.40
CA THR A 254 17.66 3.27 -2.99
C THR A 254 16.84 4.54 -2.70
N TRP A 255 15.71 4.41 -2.00
CA TRP A 255 14.73 5.50 -1.83
C TRP A 255 15.29 6.77 -1.15
N ALA A 256 16.49 6.72 -0.58
CA ALA A 256 17.19 7.84 0.05
C ALA A 256 17.90 8.77 -0.94
N SER A 257 18.20 8.30 -2.16
CA SER A 257 18.83 9.12 -3.19
C SER A 257 17.84 9.40 -4.31
N THR A 258 17.20 10.57 -4.27
CA THR A 258 16.72 11.22 -5.48
C THR A 258 17.96 11.71 -6.22
N PRO A 259 18.34 11.15 -7.39
CA PRO A 259 19.39 11.78 -8.17
C PRO A 259 18.83 13.09 -8.73
N ALA A 260 19.35 14.21 -8.24
CA ALA A 260 19.13 15.51 -8.85
C ALA A 260 19.79 15.50 -10.24
N ALA A 261 18.97 15.31 -11.27
CA ALA A 261 19.27 15.51 -12.69
C ALA A 261 20.43 14.68 -13.27
N TRP A 262 20.13 13.90 -14.31
CA TRP A 262 21.15 13.42 -15.25
C TRP A 262 21.18 14.39 -16.44
N SER A 263 22.30 15.09 -16.65
CA SER A 263 22.52 15.96 -17.80
C SER A 263 23.46 15.28 -18.81
N SER A 264 22.96 15.11 -20.03
CA SER A 264 23.75 14.59 -21.16
C SER A 264 24.62 15.71 -21.78
N PRO A 265 25.83 15.41 -22.31
CA PRO A 265 26.67 16.37 -23.02
C PRO A 265 26.02 17.04 -24.25
N ASN A 266 24.92 16.49 -24.75
CA ASN A 266 24.22 16.97 -25.95
C ASN A 266 22.98 17.85 -25.64
N GLY A 267 22.85 18.37 -24.42
CA GLY A 267 21.81 19.36 -24.09
C GLY A 267 20.38 18.82 -23.96
N LEU A 268 20.16 17.52 -24.11
CA LEU A 268 18.87 16.88 -23.84
C LEU A 268 18.76 16.57 -22.34
N SER A 269 17.95 17.36 -21.62
CA SER A 269 17.62 17.11 -20.22
C SER A 269 16.34 16.28 -20.10
N ALA A 270 16.43 15.06 -19.60
CA ALA A 270 15.26 14.31 -19.14
C ALA A 270 14.97 14.73 -17.69
N ARG A 271 13.91 15.52 -17.50
CA ARG A 271 13.51 16.03 -16.19
C ARG A 271 12.63 14.99 -15.49
N TRP A 272 13.19 14.30 -14.50
CA TRP A 272 12.39 13.52 -13.56
C TRP A 272 11.60 14.48 -12.66
N TYR A 273 10.27 14.39 -12.67
CA TYR A 273 9.42 15.16 -11.77
C TYR A 273 9.63 14.69 -10.32
N PRO A 274 9.90 15.58 -9.35
CA PRO A 274 10.03 15.21 -7.96
C PRO A 274 8.69 14.70 -7.40
N SER A 275 8.77 13.78 -6.44
CA SER A 275 7.64 13.21 -5.68
C SER A 275 6.91 14.20 -4.77
N ASN A 276 7.20 15.50 -4.86
CA ASN A 276 6.48 16.59 -4.20
C ASN A 276 5.51 17.32 -5.16
N ALA A 277 5.02 16.65 -6.19
CA ALA A 277 3.86 17.12 -6.92
C ALA A 277 2.64 17.16 -5.95
N PRO A 278 1.88 18.27 -5.90
CA PRO A 278 0.74 18.38 -5.00
C PRO A 278 -0.26 17.27 -5.33
N GLY A 279 -0.49 16.36 -4.37
CA GLY A 279 -1.42 15.24 -4.51
C GLY A 279 -0.95 13.88 -3.97
N TRP A 280 0.32 13.74 -3.57
CA TRP A 280 0.85 12.50 -2.99
C TRP A 280 1.24 12.73 -1.53
N LYS A 281 0.33 12.40 -0.60
CA LYS A 281 0.69 12.28 0.82
C LYS A 281 1.16 10.86 1.08
N THR A 282 2.42 10.69 1.45
CA THR A 282 2.90 9.50 2.13
C THR A 282 2.20 9.43 3.50
N ALA A 283 1.46 8.36 3.76
CA ALA A 283 0.88 8.10 5.07
C ALA A 283 2.01 7.90 6.09
N ARG A 284 2.25 8.92 6.92
CA ARG A 284 3.09 8.82 8.11
C ARG A 284 2.20 8.34 9.26
N SER A 285 2.47 7.12 9.72
CA SER A 285 1.92 6.61 10.99
C SER A 285 2.45 7.47 12.14
N CYS A 286 1.61 8.38 12.63
CA CYS A 286 1.78 9.02 13.92
C CYS A 286 1.41 8.01 15.01
N ASN A 287 2.40 7.53 15.78
CA ASN A 287 2.25 7.33 17.22
C ASN A 287 3.62 7.11 17.86
N GLY A 288 4.09 8.16 18.53
CA GLY A 288 5.09 8.05 19.57
C GLY A 288 4.41 7.65 20.86
N THR A 289 4.57 6.40 21.29
CA THR A 289 4.56 6.02 22.71
C THR A 289 5.19 4.64 22.87
N ARG A 290 6.05 4.53 23.88
CA ARG A 290 6.91 3.38 24.17
C ARG A 290 6.11 2.18 24.66
N THR A 291 6.40 1.00 24.13
CA THR A 291 6.36 -0.24 24.90
C THR A 291 7.55 -1.11 24.50
N ILE A 292 8.41 -1.41 25.46
CA ILE A 292 9.45 -2.44 25.36
C ILE A 292 8.75 -3.78 25.53
N ALA A 293 8.70 -4.59 24.48
CA ALA A 293 8.50 -6.04 24.63
C ALA A 293 9.15 -6.75 23.43
N SER A 294 9.96 -7.74 23.78
CA SER A 294 10.78 -8.59 22.94
C SER A 294 9.98 -9.44 21.97
N GLY A 295 10.47 -9.53 20.73
CA GLY A 295 10.27 -10.68 19.84
C GLY A 295 9.00 -10.62 18.99
N TRP A 296 9.20 -10.80 17.68
CA TRP A 296 8.17 -11.13 16.67
C TRP A 296 7.18 -10.01 16.32
N ALA A 297 7.66 -9.03 15.55
CA ALA A 297 6.78 -8.07 14.87
C ALA A 297 6.44 -8.58 13.45
N TRP A 298 5.26 -9.16 13.31
CA TRP A 298 4.60 -9.39 12.01
C TRP A 298 3.65 -8.21 11.76
N SER A 299 3.85 -7.52 10.63
CA SER A 299 3.06 -6.36 10.23
C SER A 299 1.83 -6.83 9.44
N SER A 300 0.68 -6.88 10.12
CA SER A 300 -0.64 -7.12 9.55
C SER A 300 -1.12 -5.85 8.85
N SER A 301 -1.04 -5.81 7.52
CA SER A 301 -1.70 -4.77 6.72
C SER A 301 -2.08 -5.42 5.39
N THR A 302 -3.24 -6.06 5.36
CA THR A 302 -3.82 -6.60 4.13
C THR A 302 -4.74 -5.54 3.55
N PHE A 303 -4.22 -4.72 2.65
CA PHE A 303 -5.09 -3.94 1.77
C PHE A 303 -5.75 -4.90 0.77
N LEU A 304 -7.04 -4.74 0.51
CA LEU A 304 -7.74 -5.42 -0.58
C LEU A 304 -7.66 -4.51 -1.81
N ALA A 305 -6.71 -4.77 -2.71
CA ALA A 305 -6.67 -4.12 -4.02
C ALA A 305 -7.42 -5.01 -5.03
N TRP A 306 -8.38 -4.42 -5.75
CA TRP A 306 -9.20 -5.10 -6.75
C TRP A 306 -8.76 -4.67 -8.15
N ALA A 307 -8.67 -5.63 -9.07
CA ALA A 307 -8.54 -5.39 -10.49
C ALA A 307 -9.53 -6.31 -11.21
N CYS A 308 -10.35 -5.76 -12.09
CA CYS A 308 -11.28 -6.51 -12.92
C CYS A 308 -10.93 -6.22 -14.38
N SER A 309 -10.51 -7.24 -15.13
CA SER A 309 -10.34 -7.17 -16.59
C SER A 309 -11.52 -7.89 -17.27
N PRO A 310 -12.07 -7.36 -18.36
CA PRO A 310 -13.11 -8.06 -19.13
C PRO A 310 -12.49 -9.26 -19.89
N PRO A 311 -13.29 -10.30 -20.19
CA PRO A 311 -12.83 -11.40 -21.04
C PRO A 311 -12.63 -10.89 -22.47
N CYS A 312 -11.38 -10.89 -22.94
CA CYS A 312 -11.05 -10.60 -24.32
C CYS A 312 -11.30 -11.87 -25.16
N SER A 313 -12.49 -11.96 -25.73
CA SER A 313 -12.80 -12.93 -26.78
C SER A 313 -12.51 -12.29 -28.14
N THR A 314 -11.30 -12.53 -28.67
CA THR A 314 -11.00 -12.30 -30.08
C THR A 314 -10.38 -13.59 -30.63
N PRO A 315 -10.93 -14.18 -31.70
CA PRO A 315 -10.36 -15.37 -32.31
C PRO A 315 -9.07 -15.01 -33.04
N LEU A 316 -8.05 -15.85 -32.87
CA LEU A 316 -6.82 -15.82 -33.64
C LEU A 316 -7.13 -16.06 -35.12
N ILE A 317 -6.81 -15.09 -35.97
CA ILE A 317 -6.42 -15.27 -37.37
C ILE A 317 -5.09 -14.53 -37.54
#